data_AF-A0A392SYB6-F1
#
_entry.id   AF-A0A392SYB6-F1
#
_cell.length_a   1.000
_cell.length_b   1.000
_cell.length_c   1.000
_cell.angle_alpha   90.00
_cell.angle_beta   90.00
_cell.angle_gamma   90.00
#
_symmetry.space_group_name_H-M   'P 1'
#
loop_
_entity.id
_entity.type
_entity.pdbx_description
1 polymer ?
#
loop_
_entity_poly.entity_id
_entity_poly.type
_entity_poly.pdbx_seq_one_letter_code
_entity_poly.pdbx_strand_id
1 'polypeptide(L)' 'MAIRNLLNGKFLNQSSVIGARFMSSWFRNIEPAPKDPILGVTEAFLADQSPNKVNVGV' A
#
# COMPACT_ATOMS: atom_id res chain seq x y z
N MET A 1 3.05 -28.30 -40.40
CA MET A 1 4.15 -28.40 -39.42
C MET A 1 4.03 -27.25 -38.40
N ALA A 2 2.93 -27.22 -37.65
CA ALA A 2 2.51 -26.07 -36.82
C ALA A 2 2.57 -26.38 -35.30
N ILE A 3 3.50 -27.24 -34.89
CA ILE A 3 3.62 -27.74 -33.50
C ILE A 3 4.95 -27.30 -32.88
N ARG A 4 5.41 -26.06 -33.14
CA ARG A 4 6.65 -25.56 -32.51
C ARG A 4 6.55 -24.19 -31.83
N ASN A 5 5.41 -23.49 -31.90
CA ASN A 5 5.28 -22.15 -31.30
C ASN A 5 4.51 -22.10 -29.96
N LEU A 6 4.20 -23.23 -29.33
CA LEU A 6 3.54 -23.26 -28.02
C LEU A 6 4.53 -23.50 -26.85
N LEU A 7 5.75 -22.95 -26.91
CA LEU A 7 6.73 -23.11 -25.83
C LEU A 7 7.40 -21.79 -25.40
N ASN A 8 6.93 -20.63 -25.86
CA ASN A 8 7.62 -19.34 -25.64
C ASN A 8 6.74 -18.27 -24.98
N GLY A 9 6.39 -18.39 -23.69
CA GLY A 9 6.06 -17.15 -22.97
C GLY A 9 5.12 -17.16 -21.77
N LYS A 10 5.12 -18.16 -20.88
CA LYS A 10 4.30 -18.08 -19.65
C LYS A 10 4.95 -18.56 -18.34
N PHE A 11 6.28 -18.67 -18.27
CA PHE A 11 6.96 -19.20 -17.08
C PHE A 11 7.70 -18.17 -16.20
N LEU A 12 7.42 -16.87 -16.34
CA LEU A 12 8.13 -15.83 -15.58
C LEU A 12 7.25 -14.94 -14.68
N ASN A 13 5.95 -15.22 -14.53
CA ASN A 13 5.03 -14.31 -13.82
C ASN A 13 4.12 -14.94 -12.76
N GLN A 14 4.32 -16.21 -12.41
CA GLN A 14 3.43 -16.89 -11.45
C GLN A 14 3.91 -16.80 -9.99
N SER A 15 5.20 -16.58 -9.77
CA SER A 15 5.84 -16.52 -8.45
C SER A 15 5.43 -15.27 -7.66
N SER A 16 5.22 -14.14 -8.35
CA SER A 16 4.89 -12.84 -7.75
C SER A 16 3.49 -12.83 -7.11
N VAL A 17 2.52 -13.50 -7.73
CA VAL A 17 1.12 -13.54 -7.26
C VAL A 17 0.98 -14.36 -5.98
N ILE A 18 1.74 -15.45 -5.86
CA ILE A 18 1.72 -16.30 -4.66
C ILE A 18 2.36 -15.54 -3.49
N GLY A 19 3.54 -14.94 -3.68
CA GLY A 19 4.21 -14.13 -2.65
C GLY A 19 3.35 -12.97 -2.13
N ALA A 20 2.70 -12.23 -3.03
CA ALA A 20 1.83 -11.11 -2.65
C ALA A 20 0.60 -11.54 -1.82
N ARG A 21 0.00 -12.71 -2.12
CA ARG A 21 -1.14 -13.25 -1.36
C ARG A 21 -0.75 -13.78 0.01
N PHE A 22 0.44 -14.36 0.16
CA PHE A 22 0.95 -14.78 1.47
C PHE A 22 1.22 -13.58 2.38
N MET A 23 1.79 -12.50 1.84
CA MET A 23 2.04 -11.27 2.60
C MET A 23 0.76 -10.67 3.18
N SER A 24 -0.34 -10.62 2.42
CA SER A 24 -1.61 -10.08 2.93
C SER A 24 -2.27 -10.98 3.99
N SER A 25 -2.06 -12.28 3.93
CA SER A 25 -2.58 -13.22 4.94
C SER A 25 -1.85 -13.15 6.28
N TRP A 26 -0.53 -12.91 6.26
CA TRP A 26 0.30 -12.90 7.47
C TRP A 26 -0.06 -11.75 8.43
N PHE A 27 -0.41 -10.58 7.88
CA PHE A 27 -0.80 -9.41 8.65
C PHE A 27 -2.33 -9.24 8.78
N ARG A 28 -3.13 -10.23 8.37
CA ARG A 28 -4.60 -10.11 8.29
C ARG A 28 -5.26 -9.79 9.63
N ASN A 29 -4.70 -10.28 10.72
CA ASN A 29 -5.24 -10.12 12.07
C ASN A 29 -4.58 -8.98 12.86
N ILE A 30 -3.68 -8.21 12.24
CA ILE A 30 -3.01 -7.09 12.90
C ILE A 30 -3.87 -5.84 12.67
N GLU A 31 -4.44 -5.35 13.75
CA GLU A 31 -5.20 -4.09 13.74
C GLU A 31 -4.25 -2.90 13.60
N PRO A 32 -4.67 -1.81 12.91
CA PRO A 32 -3.90 -0.59 12.85
C PRO A 32 -3.66 -0.01 14.24
N ALA A 33 -2.44 0.48 14.49
CA ALA A 33 -2.14 1.22 15.70
C ALA A 33 -2.89 2.57 15.73
N PRO A 34 -3.20 3.12 16.92
CA PRO A 34 -3.73 4.47 17.04
C PRO A 34 -2.80 5.50 16.38
N LYS A 35 -3.39 6.54 15.78
CA LYS A 35 -2.63 7.64 15.20
C LYS A 35 -1.81 8.37 16.26
N ASP A 36 -0.62 8.83 15.88
CA ASP A 36 0.22 9.68 16.73
C ASP A 36 -0.44 11.07 16.91
N PRO A 37 -0.71 11.51 18.15
CA PRO A 37 -1.35 12.80 18.39
C PRO A 37 -0.57 14.02 17.86
N ILE A 38 0.76 13.96 17.78
CA ILE A 38 1.61 15.04 17.29
C ILE A 38 1.54 15.11 15.76
N LEU A 39 1.67 13.96 15.08
CA LEU A 39 1.56 13.93 13.62
C LEU A 39 0.13 14.22 13.13
N GLY A 40 -0.87 13.89 13.94
CA GLY A 40 -2.28 14.15 13.64
C GLY A 40 -2.63 15.64 13.50
N VAL A 41 -1.96 16.53 14.24
CA VAL A 41 -2.18 17.98 14.12
C VAL A 41 -1.73 18.49 12.76
N THR A 42 -0.58 18.04 12.28
CA THR A 42 -0.04 18.45 10.97
C THR A 42 -0.87 17.88 9.82
N GLU A 43 -1.34 16.63 9.91
CA GLU A 43 -2.28 16.05 8.93
C GLU A 43 -3.59 16.86 8.85
N ALA A 44 -4.18 17.21 10.00
CA ALA A 44 -5.39 18.01 10.07
C ALA A 44 -5.17 19.43 9.52
N PHE A 45 -4.03 20.05 9.87
CA PHE A 45 -3.64 21.34 9.35
C PHE A 45 -3.51 21.30 7.83
N LEU A 46 -2.85 20.30 7.24
CA LEU A 46 -2.69 20.19 5.79
C LEU A 46 -4.04 19.98 5.07
N ALA A 47 -4.97 19.24 5.67
CA ALA A 47 -6.30 19.00 5.11
C ALA A 47 -7.21 20.24 5.13
N ASP A 48 -7.02 21.17 6.07
CA ASP A 48 -7.83 22.39 6.21
C ASP A 48 -7.66 23.33 4.99
N GLN A 49 -8.78 23.80 4.42
CA GLN A 49 -8.79 24.72 3.26
C GLN A 49 -8.87 26.19 3.67
N SER A 50 -8.98 26.49 4.96
CA SER A 50 -9.03 27.86 5.46
C SER A 50 -7.77 28.65 5.04
N PRO A 51 -7.92 29.83 4.42
CA PRO A 51 -6.78 30.62 3.97
C PRO A 51 -5.98 31.22 5.13
N ASN A 52 -6.57 31.27 6.33
CA ASN A 52 -5.98 31.88 7.53
C ASN A 52 -5.61 30.86 8.60
N LYS A 53 -5.51 29.57 8.24
CA LYS A 53 -5.09 28.53 9.18
C LYS A 53 -3.64 28.75 9.64
N VAL A 54 -3.36 28.45 10.90
CA VAL A 54 -2.00 28.48 11.46
C VAL A 54 -1.75 27.18 12.24
N ASN A 55 -0.63 26.51 11.96
CA ASN A 55 -0.19 25.36 12.75
C ASN A 55 0.56 25.87 13.98
N VAL A 56 0.10 25.51 15.17
CA VAL A 56 0.74 25.81 16.47
C VAL A 56 1.36 24.55 17.10
N GLY A 57 1.35 23.43 16.37
CA GLY A 57 2.03 22.18 16.71
C GLY A 57 3.47 22.13 16.19
N VAL A 58 3.98 20.91 15.98
CA VAL A 58 5.36 20.62 15.53
C VAL A 58 5.47 20.60 14.01
#